data_AF-H0JX89-F1
#
_entry.id   AF-H0JX89-F1
#
_cell.length_a   1.000
_cell.length_b   1.000
_cell.length_c   1.000
_cell.angle_alpha   90.00
_cell.angle_beta   90.00
_cell.angle_gamma   90.00
#
_symmetry.space_group_name_H-M   'P 1'
#
loop_
_entity.id
_entity.type
_entity.pdbx_description
1 polymer ?
#
loop_
_entity_poly.entity_id
_entity_poly.type
_entity_poly.pdbx_seq_one_letter_code
_entity_poly.pdbx_strand_id
1 'polypeptide(L)'
;MATALREAREEIGLNQDGVRILGVLPAVTEPETRFLVVPVLGWSNRLGYLGAVNLAEVDGIHQVPLHRIATRWQVDQPDRDHPDNGADCDLSRLGSMTAWVMDTLIAMLGAEPGSGVDAFPFRTS
;
A
#
# COMPACT_ATOMS: atom_id res chain seq x y z
N MET A 1 -0.83 -15.21 -3.45
CA MET A 1 0.15 -14.63 -4.39
C MET A 1 -0.38 -14.62 -5.82
N ALA A 2 -0.67 -15.78 -6.43
CA ALA A 2 -1.20 -15.84 -7.80
C ALA A 2 -2.47 -14.98 -8.02
N THR A 3 -3.39 -14.98 -7.04
CA THR A 3 -4.58 -14.13 -7.06
C THR A 3 -4.22 -12.65 -7.16
N ALA A 4 -3.35 -12.13 -6.29
CA ALA A 4 -2.97 -10.72 -6.29
C ALA A 4 -2.36 -10.26 -7.62
N LEU A 5 -1.50 -11.09 -8.23
CA LEU A 5 -0.95 -10.79 -9.55
C LEU A 5 -2.02 -10.83 -10.64
N ARG A 6 -2.93 -11.81 -10.60
CA ARG A 6 -4.05 -11.90 -11.55
C ARG A 6 -4.92 -10.65 -11.47
N GLU A 7 -5.37 -10.25 -10.27
CA GLU A 7 -6.22 -9.06 -10.08
C GLU A 7 -5.49 -7.81 -10.57
N ALA A 8 -4.24 -7.58 -10.18
CA ALA A 8 -3.50 -6.41 -10.66
C ALA A 8 -3.32 -6.38 -12.19
N ARG A 9 -3.23 -7.55 -12.85
CA ARG A 9 -3.23 -7.61 -14.31
C ARG A 9 -4.60 -7.27 -14.90
N GLU A 10 -5.68 -7.72 -14.28
CA GLU A 10 -7.06 -7.51 -14.75
C GLU A 10 -7.52 -6.06 -14.51
N GLU A 11 -7.15 -5.47 -13.39
CA GLU A 11 -7.54 -4.12 -12.98
C GLU A 11 -6.70 -3.03 -13.65
N ILE A 12 -5.37 -3.21 -13.74
CA ILE A 12 -4.46 -2.15 -14.22
C ILE A 12 -3.52 -2.59 -15.36
N GLY A 13 -3.64 -3.82 -15.85
CA GLY A 13 -2.74 -4.33 -16.89
C GLY A 13 -1.29 -4.47 -16.42
N LEU A 14 -1.07 -4.78 -15.13
CA LEU A 14 0.26 -4.99 -14.58
C LEU A 14 1.05 -6.03 -15.40
N ASN A 15 2.26 -5.67 -15.83
CA ASN A 15 3.20 -6.63 -16.41
C ASN A 15 3.80 -7.50 -15.28
N GLN A 16 3.25 -8.70 -15.12
CA GLN A 16 3.63 -9.63 -14.06
C GLN A 16 5.10 -10.07 -14.14
N ASP A 17 5.66 -10.18 -15.35
CA ASP A 17 7.07 -10.58 -15.54
C ASP A 17 8.06 -9.52 -15.04
N GLY A 18 7.60 -8.26 -14.94
CA GLY A 18 8.37 -7.14 -14.41
C GLY A 18 8.35 -7.03 -12.89
N VAL A 19 7.65 -7.93 -12.18
CA VAL A 19 7.45 -7.84 -10.73
C VAL A 19 8.08 -9.04 -10.02
N ARG A 20 8.98 -8.74 -9.07
CA ARG A 20 9.49 -9.71 -8.11
C ARG A 20 8.65 -9.67 -6.84
N ILE A 21 8.10 -10.82 -6.44
CA ILE A 21 7.44 -10.94 -5.15
C ILE A 21 8.50 -11.03 -4.05
N LEU A 22 8.41 -10.13 -3.07
CA LEU A 22 9.31 -10.10 -1.90
C LEU A 22 8.75 -10.94 -0.75
N GLY A 23 7.43 -11.02 -0.63
CA GLY A 23 6.76 -11.79 0.42
C GLY A 23 5.31 -11.37 0.60
N VAL A 24 4.74 -11.75 1.73
CA VAL A 24 3.41 -11.33 2.17
C VAL A 24 3.52 -10.54 3.47
N LEU A 25 2.62 -9.58 3.64
CA LEU A 25 2.40 -8.94 4.93
C LEU A 25 1.45 -9.81 5.78
N PRO A 26 1.35 -9.57 7.10
CA PRO A 26 0.34 -10.22 7.94
C PRO A 26 -1.06 -10.19 7.29
N ALA A 27 -1.88 -11.19 7.60
CA ALA A 27 -3.25 -11.20 7.13
C ALA A 27 -4.09 -10.23 7.98
N VAL A 28 -5.08 -9.59 7.35
CA VAL A 28 -6.03 -8.70 8.03
C VAL A 28 -7.43 -9.04 7.56
N THR A 29 -8.38 -8.94 8.48
CA THR A 29 -9.80 -9.14 8.18
C THR A 29 -10.46 -7.79 7.99
N GLU A 30 -11.12 -7.58 6.85
CA GLU A 30 -11.92 -6.38 6.61
C GLU A 30 -13.14 -6.37 7.55
N PRO A 31 -13.32 -5.36 8.42
CA PRO A 31 -14.38 -5.38 9.43
C PRO A 31 -15.79 -5.47 8.86
N GLU A 32 -16.04 -4.82 7.72
CA GLU A 32 -17.38 -4.74 7.13
C GLU A 32 -17.77 -6.02 6.37
N THR A 33 -16.86 -6.52 5.53
CA THR A 33 -17.13 -7.65 4.64
C THR A 33 -16.70 -9.00 5.22
N ARG A 34 -15.87 -8.98 6.28
CA ARG A 34 -15.23 -10.16 6.90
C ARG A 34 -14.32 -10.94 5.97
N PHE A 35 -13.89 -10.34 4.85
CA PHE A 35 -12.91 -10.97 3.98
C PHE A 35 -11.54 -10.99 4.65
N LEU A 36 -10.89 -12.15 4.60
CA LEU A 36 -9.49 -12.30 4.98
C LEU A 36 -8.62 -11.89 3.80
N VAL A 37 -7.88 -10.81 3.96
CA VAL A 37 -6.98 -10.28 2.94
C VAL A 37 -5.54 -10.54 3.34
N VAL A 38 -4.75 -11.05 2.39
CA VAL A 38 -3.32 -11.29 2.54
C VAL A 38 -2.57 -10.40 1.54
N PRO A 39 -2.03 -9.25 1.98
CA PRO A 39 -1.32 -8.35 1.08
C PRO A 39 -0.03 -8.99 0.59
N VAL A 40 0.26 -8.83 -0.69
CA VAL A 40 1.47 -9.37 -1.34
C VAL A 40 2.38 -8.20 -1.71
N LEU A 41 3.61 -8.21 -1.21
CA LEU A 41 4.58 -7.16 -1.50
C LEU A 41 5.35 -7.50 -2.78
N GLY A 42 5.17 -6.67 -3.81
CA GLY A 42 5.89 -6.75 -5.07
C GLY A 42 6.91 -5.62 -5.22
N TRP A 43 8.01 -5.90 -5.90
CA TRP A 43 9.04 -4.93 -6.26
C TRP A 43 9.35 -4.97 -7.76
N SER A 44 9.61 -3.80 -8.34
CA SER A 44 10.09 -3.68 -9.71
C SER A 44 11.07 -2.52 -9.81
N ASN A 45 12.10 -2.65 -10.67
CA ASN A 45 12.98 -1.52 -10.97
C ASN A 45 12.28 -0.43 -11.81
N ARG A 46 11.26 -0.85 -12.57
CA ARG A 46 10.50 -0.01 -13.49
C ARG A 46 9.11 -0.60 -13.56
N LEU A 47 8.21 0.02 -12.80
CA LEU A 47 6.82 -0.38 -12.76
C LEU A 47 6.21 -0.25 -14.18
N GLY A 48 5.58 -1.32 -14.65
CA GLY A 48 4.95 -1.38 -15.97
C GLY A 48 3.49 -1.81 -15.84
N TYR A 49 2.58 -0.92 -16.22
CA TYR A 49 1.13 -1.14 -16.27
C TYR A 49 0.52 -0.34 -17.43
N LEU A 50 -0.69 -0.70 -17.87
CA LEU A 50 -1.34 -0.07 -19.03
C LEU A 50 -2.18 1.17 -18.67
N GLY A 51 -2.51 1.33 -17.39
CA GLY A 51 -3.46 2.32 -16.87
C GLY A 51 -4.63 1.60 -16.22
N ALA A 52 -5.72 2.30 -15.88
CA ALA A 52 -6.94 1.62 -15.44
C ALA A 52 -7.52 0.79 -16.60
N VAL A 53 -7.50 -0.54 -16.46
CA VAL A 53 -8.03 -1.49 -17.44
C VAL A 53 -9.50 -1.81 -17.12
N ASN A 54 -9.81 -2.09 -15.86
CA ASN A 54 -11.19 -2.27 -15.41
C ASN A 54 -11.75 -0.97 -14.82
N LEU A 55 -12.37 -0.15 -15.68
CA LEU A 55 -12.94 1.14 -15.27
C LEU A 55 -14.16 1.03 -14.32
N ALA A 56 -14.76 -0.15 -14.19
CA ALA A 56 -15.83 -0.38 -13.22
C ALA A 56 -15.30 -0.48 -11.78
N GLU A 57 -14.01 -0.76 -11.63
CA GLU A 57 -13.35 -1.01 -10.33
C GLU A 57 -12.24 0.00 -10.04
N VAL A 58 -11.62 0.57 -11.08
CA VAL A 58 -10.48 1.50 -10.95
C VAL A 58 -10.76 2.82 -11.67
N ASP A 59 -10.89 3.89 -10.88
CA ASP A 59 -11.06 5.27 -11.38
C ASP A 59 -9.72 5.98 -11.64
N GLY A 60 -8.66 5.57 -10.92
CA GLY A 60 -7.34 6.20 -11.05
C GLY A 60 -6.20 5.38 -10.44
N ILE A 61 -4.97 5.67 -10.87
CA ILE A 61 -3.75 5.06 -10.34
C ILE A 61 -2.84 6.17 -9.85
N HIS A 62 -2.34 6.00 -8.64
CA HIS A 62 -1.47 6.96 -7.99
C HIS A 62 -0.17 6.31 -7.50
N GLN A 63 0.95 7.02 -7.67
CA GLN A 63 2.25 6.61 -7.15
C GLN A 63 2.66 7.56 -6.05
N VAL A 64 2.84 7.03 -4.84
CA VAL A 64 3.23 7.82 -3.67
C VAL A 64 4.64 7.41 -3.26
N PRO A 65 5.60 8.35 -3.17
CA PRO A 65 6.93 8.05 -2.63
C PRO A 65 6.82 7.50 -1.21
N LEU A 66 7.56 6.42 -0.90
CA LEU A 66 7.52 5.78 0.43
C LEU A 66 7.84 6.76 1.56
N HIS A 67 8.73 7.74 1.35
CA HIS A 67 9.04 8.73 2.37
C HIS A 67 7.83 9.59 2.74
N ARG A 68 6.91 9.90 1.82
CA ARG A 68 5.67 10.64 2.13
C ARG A 68 4.72 9.85 3.02
N ILE A 69 4.74 8.52 2.87
CA ILE A 69 3.98 7.61 3.73
C ILE A 69 4.62 7.55 5.11
N ALA A 70 5.95 7.44 5.19
CA ALA A 70 6.68 7.45 6.46
C ALA A 70 6.53 8.78 7.22
N THR A 71 6.51 9.92 6.52
CA THR A 71 6.35 11.25 7.15
C THR A 71 4.93 11.53 7.62
N ARG A 72 3.91 10.73 7.22
CA ARG A 72 2.57 10.74 7.84
C ARG A 72 2.65 10.53 9.36
N TRP A 73 3.71 9.88 9.85
CA TRP A 73 3.98 9.67 11.26
C TRP A 73 4.95 10.68 11.89
N GLN A 74 5.52 11.62 11.11
CA GLN A 74 6.50 12.61 11.58
C GLN A 74 5.98 14.06 11.60
N VAL A 75 4.82 14.35 11.00
CA VAL A 75 4.35 15.72 10.77
C VAL A 75 3.09 15.99 11.62
N ASP A 76 3.27 16.39 12.87
CA ASP A 76 3.13 17.77 13.35
C ASP A 76 4.30 18.71 12.96
N GLN A 77 4.49 19.00 11.67
CA GLN A 77 5.12 20.23 11.16
C GLN A 77 5.04 20.36 9.62
N PRO A 78 4.55 21.49 9.08
CA PRO A 78 4.40 21.68 7.63
C PRO A 78 5.74 22.02 6.98
N ASP A 79 6.21 21.17 6.07
CA ASP A 79 7.35 21.49 5.21
C ASP A 79 6.85 22.23 3.95
N ARG A 80 7.15 23.53 3.89
CA ARG A 80 7.00 24.38 2.71
C ARG A 80 8.32 24.28 1.96
N ASP A 81 8.30 23.76 0.72
CA ASP A 81 9.25 24.04 -0.38
C ASP A 81 9.67 22.83 -1.26
N HIS A 82 8.81 21.80 -1.43
CA HIS A 82 9.06 20.80 -2.48
C HIS A 82 8.24 21.07 -3.75
N PRO A 83 8.88 21.23 -4.93
CA PRO A 83 8.16 21.52 -6.17
C PRO A 83 7.30 20.34 -6.61
N ASP A 84 6.05 20.67 -6.95
CA ASP A 84 4.94 19.78 -7.29
C ASP A 84 5.19 19.05 -8.62
N ASN A 85 5.16 17.72 -8.56
CA ASN A 85 5.16 16.83 -9.72
C ASN A 85 4.13 15.72 -9.51
N GLY A 86 2.86 16.08 -9.70
CA GLY A 86 1.77 15.14 -9.97
C GLY A 86 0.91 14.83 -8.75
N ALA A 87 -0.27 15.45 -8.74
CA ALA A 87 -1.45 15.16 -7.90
C ALA A 87 -1.13 14.80 -6.45
N ASP A 88 -1.26 15.79 -5.57
CA ASP A 88 -1.24 15.57 -4.12
C ASP A 88 -2.27 14.48 -3.75
N CYS A 89 -1.80 13.26 -3.57
CA CYS A 89 -2.63 12.18 -3.07
C CYS A 89 -2.93 12.50 -1.61
N ASP A 90 -4.15 12.96 -1.37
CA ASP A 90 -4.65 13.18 -0.03
C ASP A 90 -4.71 11.84 0.73
N LEU A 91 -3.60 11.51 1.40
CA LEU A 91 -3.45 10.29 2.19
C LEU A 91 -4.43 10.23 3.37
N SER A 92 -5.11 11.34 3.70
CA SER A 92 -6.17 11.34 4.72
C SER A 92 -7.43 10.61 4.28
N ARG A 93 -7.65 10.44 2.97
CA ARG A 93 -8.82 9.76 2.39
C ARG A 93 -8.62 8.27 2.15
N LEU A 94 -7.50 7.71 2.59
CA LEU A 94 -7.25 6.27 2.49
C LEU A 94 -8.24 5.49 3.36
N GLY A 95 -8.81 4.43 2.78
CA GLY A 95 -9.59 3.45 3.53
C GLY A 95 -8.74 2.73 4.59
N SER A 96 -9.43 2.14 5.58
CA SER A 96 -8.86 1.37 6.69
C SER A 96 -7.81 0.35 6.23
N MET A 97 -8.14 -0.42 5.21
CA MET A 97 -7.29 -1.48 4.68
C MET A 97 -5.97 -0.95 4.11
N THR A 98 -6.04 0.06 3.24
CA THR A 98 -4.85 0.64 2.61
C THR A 98 -3.95 1.32 3.64
N ALA A 99 -4.56 2.04 4.61
CA ALA A 99 -3.83 2.62 5.72
C ALA A 99 -3.09 1.54 6.52
N TRP A 100 -3.77 0.44 6.88
CA TRP A 100 -3.19 -0.66 7.63
C TRP A 100 -2.01 -1.34 6.89
N VAL A 101 -2.13 -1.55 5.58
CA VAL A 101 -1.04 -2.11 4.75
C VAL A 101 0.20 -1.19 4.78
N MET A 102 -0.01 0.11 4.61
CA MET A 102 1.07 1.10 4.64
C MET A 102 1.74 1.16 6.02
N ASP A 103 0.95 1.24 7.08
CA ASP A 103 1.43 1.28 8.47
C ASP A 103 2.26 0.03 8.80
N THR A 104 1.78 -1.15 8.37
CA THR A 104 2.49 -2.42 8.57
C THR A 104 3.82 -2.46 7.81
N LEU A 105 3.83 -1.99 6.56
CA LEU A 105 5.06 -1.90 5.76
C LEU A 105 6.08 -0.97 6.42
N ILE A 106 5.67 0.22 6.86
CA ILE A 106 6.57 1.18 7.52
C ILE A 106 7.09 0.61 8.84
N ALA A 107 6.23 -0.03 9.65
CA ALA A 107 6.67 -0.68 10.88
C ALA A 107 7.73 -1.75 10.63
N MET A 108 7.58 -2.57 9.57
CA MET A 108 8.56 -3.58 9.19
C MET A 108 9.86 -2.98 8.65
N LEU A 109 9.82 -1.80 8.04
CA LEU A 109 11.00 -1.09 7.54
C LEU A 109 11.74 -0.31 8.64
N GLY A 110 11.03 0.15 9.67
CA GLY A 110 11.57 0.92 10.80
C GLY A 110 11.91 0.09 12.04
N ALA A 111 11.46 -1.16 12.13
CA ALA A 111 11.84 -2.06 13.21
C ALA A 111 13.31 -2.48 13.04
N GLU A 112 14.16 -2.07 13.98
CA GLU A 112 15.41 -2.79 14.22
C GLU A 112 15.04 -4.27 14.49
N PRO A 113 15.71 -5.25 13.85
CA PRO A 113 15.35 -6.66 14.00
C PRO A 113 15.54 -7.09 15.46
N GLY A 114 14.47 -6.99 16.27
CA GLY A 114 14.49 -7.33 17.70
C GLY A 114 13.46 -6.64 18.60
N SER A 115 12.82 -5.53 18.21
CA SER A 115 11.84 -4.88 19.10
C SER A 115 10.40 -5.28 18.74
N GLY A 116 9.81 -6.16 19.57
CA GLY A 116 8.40 -6.52 19.47
C GLY A 116 7.51 -5.28 19.60
N VAL A 117 6.92 -4.85 18.49
CA VAL A 117 5.86 -3.84 18.48
C VAL A 117 4.52 -4.55 18.37
N ASP A 118 3.82 -4.59 19.50
CA ASP A 118 2.42 -5.01 19.58
C ASP A 118 1.56 -3.80 19.17
N ALA A 119 1.44 -3.58 17.87
CA ALA A 119 0.70 -2.46 17.28
C ALA A 119 -0.50 -2.99 16.48
N PHE A 120 -1.45 -3.61 17.17
CA PHE A 120 -2.74 -4.00 16.58
C PHE A 120 -3.84 -3.04 17.05
N PRO A 121 -4.37 -2.16 16.18
CA PRO A 121 -5.51 -1.31 16.54
C PRO A 121 -6.87 -2.06 16.48
N PHE A 122 -6.90 -3.29 15.96
CA PHE A 122 -8.14 -4.06 15.85
C PHE A 122 -8.28 -5.04 17.01
N ARG A 123 -8.79 -4.54 18.13
CA ARG A 123 -9.35 -5.40 19.19
C ARG A 123 -10.71 -5.91 18.71
N THR A 124 -10.81 -7.21 18.47
CA THR A 124 -12.11 -7.89 18.38
C THR A 124 -12.78 -7.84 19.76
N SER A 125 -14.00 -7.30 19.81
CA SER A 125 -14.93 -7.50 20.93
C SER A 125 -15.60 -8.86 20.82
#